data_AF-A0A6B2C6I7-F1
#
_entry.id   AF-A0A6B2C6I7-F1
#
_cell.length_a   1.000
_cell.length_b   1.000
_cell.length_c   1.000
_cell.angle_alpha   90.00
_cell.angle_beta   90.00
_cell.angle_gamma   90.00
#
_symmetry.space_group_name_H-M   'P 1'
#
loop_
_entity.id
_entity.type
_entity.pdbx_description
1 polymer ?
#
loop_
_entity_poly.entity_id
_entity_poly.type
_entity_poly.pdbx_seq_one_letter_code
_entity_poly.pdbx_strand_id
1 'polypeptide(L)'
;MVESVSTVKTSSSEYVIGKHVYGNLYGIDREIASNKEFLEEIMVEAARQTGAKIVEVKTWDFTGKKKGGISIIILVEESHLALHTWEEYGYATLDIYTCGDHTDPLKGFYYVVDKIKPRRYNAHYVVRDSRTEELVETVIKG
;
A
#
# COMPACT_ATOMS: atom_id res chain seq x y z
N MET A 1 -12.11 -18.31 -46.37
CA MET A 1 -10.76 -18.21 -45.78
C MET A 1 -10.93 -17.41 -44.51
N VAL A 2 -10.82 -18.07 -43.35
CA VAL A 2 -10.86 -17.40 -42.05
C VAL A 2 -9.44 -16.94 -41.75
N GLU A 3 -9.24 -15.61 -41.68
CA GLU A 3 -7.99 -15.03 -41.21
C GLU A 3 -7.87 -15.29 -39.72
N SER A 4 -6.87 -16.08 -39.36
CA SER A 4 -6.45 -16.31 -37.99
C SER A 4 -5.89 -15.00 -37.42
N VAL A 5 -6.63 -14.39 -36.50
CA VAL A 5 -6.09 -13.32 -35.64
C VAL A 5 -5.05 -13.96 -34.73
N SER A 6 -3.78 -13.72 -35.01
CA SER A 6 -2.69 -14.10 -34.13
C SER A 6 -2.79 -13.23 -32.87
N THR A 7 -3.00 -13.89 -31.73
CA THR A 7 -2.91 -13.25 -30.43
C THR A 7 -1.44 -12.91 -30.21
N VAL A 8 -1.07 -11.65 -30.44
CA VAL A 8 0.27 -11.16 -30.12
C VAL A 8 0.43 -11.27 -28.60
N LYS A 9 1.29 -12.19 -28.15
CA LYS A 9 1.79 -12.21 -26.77
C LYS A 9 2.73 -11.02 -26.63
N THR A 10 2.21 -9.88 -26.23
CA THR A 10 3.04 -8.71 -25.92
C THR A 10 3.87 -8.99 -24.67
N SER A 11 5.19 -8.84 -24.77
CA SER A 11 6.13 -9.06 -23.66
C SER A 11 5.88 -8.01 -22.59
N SER A 12 6.10 -8.37 -21.31
CA SER A 12 5.95 -7.49 -20.14
C SER A 12 6.91 -6.29 -20.10
N SER A 13 7.56 -5.96 -21.21
CA SER A 13 8.62 -4.95 -21.33
C SER A 13 8.17 -3.62 -21.93
N GLU A 14 6.94 -3.51 -22.45
CA GLU A 14 6.49 -2.32 -23.18
C GLU A 14 5.52 -1.41 -22.40
N TYR A 15 5.09 -1.80 -21.20
CA TYR A 15 4.11 -1.05 -20.41
C TYR A 15 4.32 -1.26 -18.90
N VAL A 16 4.04 -0.20 -18.14
CA VAL A 16 4.11 -0.22 -16.67
C VAL A 16 2.88 -0.94 -16.14
N ILE A 17 3.07 -1.91 -15.24
CA ILE A 17 1.97 -2.61 -14.56
C ILE A 17 2.00 -2.17 -13.10
N GLY A 18 1.04 -1.35 -12.70
CA GLY A 18 0.90 -0.86 -11.34
C GLY A 18 -0.39 -1.32 -10.68
N LYS A 19 -0.32 -1.68 -9.40
CA LYS A 19 -1.48 -2.04 -8.56
C LYS A 19 -1.34 -1.29 -7.24
N HIS A 20 -2.35 -0.50 -6.89
CA HIS A 20 -2.32 0.32 -5.69
C HIS A 20 -3.51 0.02 -4.80
N VAL A 21 -3.24 -0.35 -3.55
CA VAL A 21 -4.24 -0.41 -2.49
C VAL A 21 -3.99 0.74 -1.53
N TYR A 22 -4.94 1.66 -1.40
CA TYR A 22 -4.86 2.73 -0.42
C TYR A 22 -6.12 2.80 0.43
N GLY A 23 -6.02 3.32 1.63
CA GLY A 23 -7.14 3.29 2.55
C GLY A 23 -6.90 4.03 3.83
N ASN A 24 -7.95 4.02 4.66
CA ASN A 24 -7.97 4.70 5.92
C ASN A 24 -8.32 3.72 7.03
N LEU A 25 -7.55 3.77 8.12
CA LEU A 25 -7.71 2.95 9.31
C LEU A 25 -8.26 3.82 10.44
N TYR A 26 -9.28 3.33 11.14
CA TYR A 26 -9.99 4.12 12.17
C TYR A 26 -10.11 3.37 13.49
N GLY A 27 -10.00 4.09 14.59
CA GLY A 27 -10.04 3.52 15.93
C GLY A 27 -8.80 2.67 16.23
N ILE A 28 -7.63 3.16 15.84
CA ILE A 28 -6.33 2.58 16.18
C ILE A 28 -5.99 2.95 17.62
N ASP A 29 -5.42 2.01 18.37
CA ASP A 29 -4.89 2.28 19.71
C ASP A 29 -3.80 3.36 19.67
N ARG A 30 -3.84 4.30 20.60
CA ARG A 30 -2.88 5.41 20.66
C ARG A 30 -1.44 4.92 20.80
N GLU A 31 -1.21 3.91 21.63
CA GLU A 31 0.12 3.33 21.85
C GLU A 31 0.65 2.75 20.54
N ILE A 32 -0.18 2.02 19.79
CA ILE A 32 0.17 1.51 18.46
C ILE A 32 0.45 2.63 17.47
N ALA A 33 -0.45 3.63 17.39
CA ALA A 33 -0.33 4.74 16.44
C ALA A 33 0.92 5.61 16.69
N SER A 34 1.46 5.61 17.92
CA SER A 34 2.67 6.35 18.31
C SER A 34 3.94 5.48 18.36
N ASN A 35 3.84 4.16 18.17
CA ASN A 35 4.98 3.26 18.29
C ASN A 35 5.76 3.17 16.97
N LYS A 36 6.79 3.98 16.86
CA LYS A 36 7.64 4.08 15.67
C LYS A 36 8.25 2.73 15.28
N GLU A 37 8.89 2.05 16.22
CA GLU A 37 9.64 0.81 15.96
C GLU A 37 8.71 -0.31 15.47
N PHE A 38 7.55 -0.45 16.14
CA PHE A 38 6.53 -1.41 15.73
C PHE A 38 5.98 -1.11 14.34
N LEU A 39 5.61 0.15 14.07
CA LEU A 39 5.04 0.54 12.79
C LEU A 39 6.05 0.37 11.64
N GLU A 40 7.33 0.65 11.87
CA GLU A 40 8.40 0.40 10.90
C GLU A 40 8.56 -1.09 10.60
N GLU A 41 8.60 -1.93 11.64
CA GLU A 41 8.70 -3.39 11.50
C GLU A 41 7.55 -3.96 10.66
N ILE A 42 6.30 -3.59 10.98
CA ILE A 42 5.14 -4.13 10.25
C ILE A 42 5.07 -3.62 8.81
N MET A 43 5.52 -2.39 8.52
CA MET A 43 5.53 -1.84 7.17
C MET A 43 6.61 -2.51 6.31
N VAL A 44 7.78 -2.79 6.89
CA VAL A 44 8.85 -3.55 6.22
C VAL A 44 8.38 -4.97 5.91
N GLU A 45 7.70 -5.63 6.86
CA GLU A 45 7.16 -6.95 6.62
C GLU A 45 6.02 -6.92 5.60
N ALA A 46 5.14 -5.91 5.63
CA ALA A 46 4.11 -5.72 4.61
C ALA A 46 4.71 -5.63 3.21
N ALA A 47 5.78 -4.85 3.03
CA ALA A 47 6.49 -4.77 1.76
C ALA A 47 6.97 -6.15 1.28
N ARG A 48 7.54 -6.97 2.16
CA ARG A 48 7.97 -8.34 1.84
C ARG A 48 6.81 -9.25 1.45
N GLN A 49 5.68 -9.15 2.16
CA GLN A 49 4.47 -9.92 1.86
C GLN A 49 3.88 -9.61 0.48
N THR A 50 4.09 -8.37 -0.02
CA THR A 50 3.70 -8.04 -1.40
C THR A 50 4.59 -8.69 -2.46
N GLY A 51 5.78 -9.19 -2.10
CA GLY A 51 6.80 -9.64 -3.05
C GLY A 51 7.61 -8.51 -3.69
N ALA A 52 7.39 -7.25 -3.30
CA ALA A 52 8.16 -6.12 -3.80
C ALA A 52 9.58 -6.08 -3.20
N LYS A 53 10.53 -5.57 -3.99
CA LYS A 53 11.91 -5.38 -3.55
C LYS A 53 12.08 -4.00 -2.91
N ILE A 54 12.46 -3.99 -1.63
CA ILE A 54 12.72 -2.77 -0.87
C ILE A 54 14.04 -2.13 -1.33
N VAL A 55 13.99 -0.83 -1.57
CA VAL A 55 15.15 0.02 -1.90
C VAL A 55 15.57 0.84 -0.70
N GLU A 56 14.62 1.49 -0.02
CA GLU A 56 14.91 2.36 1.13
C GLU A 56 13.71 2.42 2.08
N VAL A 57 14.00 2.57 3.38
CA VAL A 57 13.02 2.81 4.43
C VAL A 57 13.35 4.13 5.10
N LYS A 58 12.36 5.02 5.23
CA LYS A 58 12.46 6.27 6.00
C LYS A 58 11.27 6.41 6.92
N THR A 59 11.56 6.78 8.16
CA THR A 59 10.56 6.98 9.21
C THR A 59 10.80 8.31 9.91
N TRP A 60 9.73 9.07 10.13
CA TRP A 60 9.72 10.33 10.85
C TRP A 60 8.76 10.26 12.03
N ASP A 61 9.20 10.76 13.18
CA ASP A 61 8.42 10.84 14.40
C ASP A 61 7.94 12.27 14.62
N PHE A 62 6.63 12.44 14.66
CA PHE A 62 5.95 13.69 14.95
C PHE A 62 5.03 13.58 16.16
N THR A 63 5.21 12.56 17.01
CA THR A 63 4.38 12.33 18.20
C THR A 63 4.41 13.53 19.15
N GLY A 64 3.31 13.71 19.89
CA GLY A 64 3.16 14.81 20.85
C GLY A 64 2.80 16.16 20.21
N LYS A 65 2.60 16.22 18.89
CA LYS A 65 2.00 17.36 18.20
C LYS A 65 0.48 17.21 18.14
N LYS A 66 -0.26 18.34 18.09
CA LYS A 66 -1.74 18.35 17.95
C LYS A 66 -2.26 17.57 16.74
N LYS A 67 -1.45 17.50 15.67
CA LYS A 67 -1.63 16.63 14.50
C LYS A 67 -0.28 15.96 14.23
N GLY A 68 0.10 15.10 15.17
CA GLY A 68 1.35 14.33 15.18
C GLY A 68 1.12 12.87 14.85
N GLY A 69 2.18 12.08 14.88
CA GLY A 69 2.17 10.63 14.69
C GLY A 69 3.45 10.14 14.02
N ILE A 70 3.41 8.93 13.49
CA ILE A 70 4.52 8.31 12.77
C ILE A 70 4.22 8.41 11.27
N SER A 71 5.22 8.84 10.50
CA SER A 71 5.19 8.80 9.04
C SER A 71 6.27 7.86 8.53
N ILE A 72 5.90 6.94 7.66
CA ILE A 72 6.81 5.93 7.08
C ILE A 72 6.64 5.97 5.57
N ILE A 73 7.75 6.02 4.86
CA ILE A 73 7.82 5.80 3.42
C ILE A 73 8.81 4.66 3.16
N ILE A 74 8.36 3.65 2.45
CA ILE A 74 9.21 2.58 1.93
C ILE A 74 9.26 2.71 0.42
N LEU A 75 10.43 3.03 -0.10
CA LEU A 75 10.69 2.99 -1.52
C LEU A 75 10.88 1.53 -1.93
N VAL A 76 10.10 1.08 -2.89
CA VAL A 76 10.29 -0.21 -3.58
C VAL A 76 10.59 0.07 -5.05
N GLU A 77 11.08 -0.93 -5.78
CA GLU A 77 11.32 -0.76 -7.22
C GLU A 77 10.05 -0.25 -7.92
N GLU A 78 10.17 0.94 -8.54
CA GLU A 78 9.16 1.60 -9.38
C GLU A 78 7.85 2.06 -8.67
N SER A 79 7.77 2.04 -7.33
CA SER A 79 6.57 2.42 -6.58
C SER A 79 6.87 2.73 -5.09
N HIS A 80 5.93 2.54 -4.15
CA HIS A 80 6.15 2.84 -2.73
C HIS A 80 5.08 2.24 -1.80
N LEU A 81 5.42 2.09 -0.53
CA LEU A 81 4.45 2.00 0.56
C LEU A 81 4.53 3.27 1.41
N ALA A 82 3.39 3.72 1.92
CA ALA A 82 3.31 4.86 2.84
C ALA A 82 2.35 4.60 4.00
N LEU A 83 2.72 5.01 5.21
CA LEU A 83 1.85 5.05 6.38
C LEU A 83 1.99 6.40 7.07
N HIS A 84 0.86 7.03 7.38
CA HIS A 84 0.82 8.21 8.25
C HIS A 84 -0.21 7.99 9.34
N THR A 85 0.22 8.11 10.60
CA THR A 85 -0.68 7.99 11.76
C THR A 85 -0.98 9.35 12.38
N TRP A 86 -2.11 9.41 13.09
CA TRP A 86 -2.54 10.52 13.93
C TRP A 86 -3.01 9.97 15.28
N GLU A 87 -2.11 9.89 16.26
CA GLU A 87 -2.33 9.16 17.52
C GLU A 87 -3.49 9.72 18.35
N GLU A 88 -3.67 11.04 18.36
CA GLU A 88 -4.78 11.71 19.07
C GLU A 88 -6.16 11.43 18.44
N TYR A 89 -6.18 10.93 17.20
CA TYR A 89 -7.40 10.67 16.43
C TYR A 89 -7.66 9.17 16.24
N GLY A 90 -6.74 8.31 16.69
CA GLY A 90 -6.78 6.87 16.43
C GLY A 90 -6.94 6.58 14.93
N TYR A 91 -6.20 7.30 14.09
CA TYR A 91 -6.39 7.35 12.64
C TYR A 91 -5.09 7.11 11.90
N ALA A 92 -5.15 6.46 10.74
CA ALA A 92 -4.02 6.36 9.83
C ALA A 92 -4.47 6.31 8.37
N THR A 93 -3.62 6.81 7.48
CA THR A 93 -3.70 6.54 6.03
C THR A 93 -2.63 5.54 5.65
N LEU A 94 -2.98 4.58 4.82
CA LEU A 94 -2.10 3.51 4.38
C LEU A 94 -2.17 3.38 2.85
N ASP A 95 -1.02 3.41 2.20
CA ASP A 95 -0.85 3.24 0.76
C ASP A 95 0.14 2.09 0.52
N ILE A 96 -0.27 1.11 -0.29
CA ILE A 96 0.54 -0.02 -0.72
C ILE A 96 0.52 -0.04 -2.24
N TYR A 97 1.46 0.69 -2.84
CA TYR A 97 1.62 0.76 -4.29
C TYR A 97 2.79 -0.12 -4.73
N THR A 98 2.51 -1.09 -5.61
CA THR A 98 3.51 -2.03 -6.13
C THR A 98 3.42 -2.14 -7.64
N CYS A 99 4.56 -2.37 -8.28
CA CYS A 99 4.67 -2.61 -9.72
C CYS A 99 4.98 -4.08 -10.04
N GLY A 100 4.66 -4.51 -11.26
CA GLY A 100 4.94 -5.84 -11.79
C GLY A 100 3.86 -6.89 -11.50
N ASP A 101 3.75 -7.89 -12.38
CA ASP A 101 2.73 -8.95 -12.26
C ASP A 101 2.91 -9.83 -11.02
N HIS A 102 4.15 -9.99 -10.55
CA HIS A 102 4.52 -10.86 -9.44
C HIS A 102 4.14 -10.30 -8.06
N THR A 103 3.80 -9.02 -7.95
CA THR A 103 3.49 -8.37 -6.67
C THR A 103 2.02 -8.49 -6.28
N ASP A 104 1.71 -8.37 -4.98
CA ASP A 104 0.34 -8.38 -4.46
C ASP A 104 0.16 -7.34 -3.34
N PRO A 105 -0.35 -6.14 -3.65
CA PRO A 105 -0.49 -5.07 -2.65
C PRO A 105 -1.59 -5.38 -1.61
N LEU A 106 -2.58 -6.23 -1.92
CA LEU A 106 -3.62 -6.59 -0.97
C LEU A 106 -3.05 -7.39 0.21
N LYS A 107 -2.08 -8.29 -0.04
CA LYS A 107 -1.38 -9.01 1.04
C LYS A 107 -0.68 -8.06 2.01
N GLY A 108 0.04 -7.08 1.48
CA GLY A 108 0.70 -6.06 2.31
C GLY A 108 -0.32 -5.25 3.11
N PHE A 109 -1.39 -4.78 2.46
CA PHE A 109 -2.44 -3.99 3.13
C PHE A 109 -3.10 -4.76 4.27
N TYR A 110 -3.55 -6.00 4.02
CA TYR A 110 -4.21 -6.81 5.04
C TYR A 110 -3.27 -7.26 6.16
N TYR A 111 -1.98 -7.45 5.86
CA TYR A 111 -0.98 -7.69 6.90
C TYR A 111 -0.92 -6.51 7.88
N VAL A 112 -0.86 -5.28 7.38
CA VAL A 112 -0.85 -4.09 8.24
C VAL A 112 -2.14 -3.97 9.04
N VAL A 113 -3.30 -4.23 8.43
CA VAL A 113 -4.61 -4.23 9.13
C VAL A 113 -4.64 -5.27 10.26
N ASP A 114 -4.14 -6.48 10.03
CA ASP A 114 -4.06 -7.55 11.05
C ASP A 114 -3.19 -7.14 12.25
N LYS A 115 -2.09 -6.43 12.00
CA LYS A 115 -1.16 -6.00 13.06
C LYS A 115 -1.64 -4.76 13.81
N ILE A 116 -2.18 -3.77 13.11
CA ILE A 116 -2.67 -2.52 13.70
C ILE A 116 -4.02 -2.74 14.41
N LYS A 117 -4.84 -3.69 13.95
CA LYS A 117 -6.18 -4.00 14.49
C LYS A 117 -7.07 -2.75 14.65
N PRO A 118 -7.25 -1.93 13.60
CA PRO A 118 -8.18 -0.81 13.68
C PRO A 118 -9.60 -1.34 13.90
N ARG A 119 -10.44 -0.54 14.58
CA ARG A 119 -11.86 -0.88 14.76
C ARG A 119 -12.62 -1.03 13.43
N ARG A 120 -12.24 -0.27 12.40
CA ARG A 120 -12.79 -0.34 11.04
C ARG A 120 -11.80 0.24 10.03
N TYR A 121 -11.95 -0.10 8.77
CA TYR A 121 -11.18 0.48 7.68
C TYR A 121 -11.98 0.64 6.38
N ASN A 122 -11.49 1.49 5.49
CA ASN A 122 -11.82 1.42 4.07
C ASN A 122 -10.53 1.18 3.28
N ALA A 123 -10.68 0.53 2.14
CA ALA A 123 -9.60 0.33 1.20
C ALA A 123 -10.13 0.51 -0.23
N HIS A 124 -9.27 0.99 -1.09
CA HIS A 124 -9.53 1.26 -2.49
C HIS A 124 -8.44 0.56 -3.27
N TYR A 125 -8.83 -0.32 -4.18
CA TYR A 125 -7.92 -0.96 -5.12
C TYR A 125 -8.03 -0.23 -6.44
N VAL A 126 -6.91 0.28 -6.97
CA VAL A 126 -6.85 0.92 -8.28
C VAL A 126 -5.73 0.33 -9.12
N VAL A 127 -6.02 0.09 -10.39
CA VAL A 127 -5.01 -0.27 -11.39
C VAL A 127 -4.31 1.01 -11.85
N ARG A 128 -2.98 1.00 -11.82
CA ARG A 128 -2.10 2.12 -12.17
C ARG A 128 -1.15 1.69 -13.29
N ASP A 129 -1.69 1.06 -14.31
CA ASP A 129 -0.92 0.61 -15.48
C ASP A 129 -0.90 1.66 -16.60
N SER A 130 0.00 1.49 -17.56
CA SER A 130 0.09 2.36 -18.74
C SER A 130 -0.66 1.81 -19.96
N ARG A 131 -1.55 0.82 -19.78
CA ARG A 131 -2.23 0.12 -20.89
C ARG A 131 -3.58 0.77 -21.25
N THR A 132 -4.24 1.38 -20.28
CA THR A 132 -5.60 1.92 -20.48
C THR A 132 -5.75 3.27 -19.78
N GLU A 133 -6.49 4.20 -20.40
CA GLU A 133 -6.90 5.46 -19.76
C GLU A 133 -8.11 5.30 -18.83
N GLU A 134 -8.75 4.12 -18.83
CA GLU A 134 -9.90 3.82 -17.98
C GLU A 134 -9.47 3.55 -16.53
N LEU A 135 -10.10 4.28 -15.59
CA LEU A 135 -9.90 4.04 -14.17
C LEU A 135 -10.68 2.81 -13.72
N VAL A 136 -9.96 1.77 -13.33
CA VAL A 136 -10.53 0.59 -12.68
C VAL A 136 -10.29 0.71 -11.17
N GLU A 137 -11.31 1.11 -10.43
CA GLU A 137 -11.28 1.24 -8.96
C GLU A 137 -12.33 0.33 -8.29
N THR A 138 -11.92 -0.35 -7.21
CA THR A 138 -12.81 -1.17 -6.38
C THR A 138 -12.74 -0.71 -4.93
N VAL A 139 -13.91 -0.49 -4.30
CA VAL A 139 -14.01 -0.13 -2.88
C VAL A 139 -14.20 -1.39 -2.03
N ILE A 140 -13.37 -1.52 -1.00
CA ILE A 140 -13.37 -2.58 -0.01
C ILE A 140 -13.66 -1.95 1.36
N LYS A 141 -14.58 -2.54 2.13
CA LYS A 141 -14.94 -2.08 3.48
C LYS A 141 -14.76 -3.23 4.47
N GLY A 142 -14.26 -2.93 5.66
CA GLY A 142 -14.10 -3.89 6.75
C GLY A 142 -13.96 -3.25 8.13
#